data_AF-A0A9D6LWY0-F1
#
_entry.id   AF-A0A9D6LWY0-F1
#
_cell.length_a   1.000
_cell.length_b   1.000
_cell.length_c   1.000
_cell.angle_alpha   90.00
_cell.angle_beta   90.00
_cell.angle_gamma   90.00
#
_symmetry.space_group_name_H-M   'P 1'
#
loop_
_entity.id
_entity.type
_entity.pdbx_description
1 polymer ?
#
loop_
_entity_poly.entity_id
_entity_poly.type
_entity_poly.pdbx_seq_one_letter_code
_entity_poly.pdbx_strand_id
1 'polypeptide(L)' 'MAKGIEFEELDVTSDPAALEDLVEVHRSRMTPTLLIGDQVIIGFDPEQLDQLL' A
#
# COMPACT_ATOMS: atom_id res chain seq x y z
N MET A 1 -4.40 -11.35 15.94
CA MET A 1 -4.94 -11.51 14.58
C MET A 1 -5.12 -10.10 14.03
N ALA A 2 -4.74 -9.88 12.76
CA ALA A 2 -4.86 -8.60 12.07
C ALA A 2 -6.24 -7.99 12.30
N LYS A 3 -6.36 -6.66 12.34
CA LYS A 3 -7.50 -5.85 12.81
C LYS A 3 -8.88 -6.16 12.18
N GLY A 4 -9.03 -7.21 11.38
CA GLY A 4 -10.29 -7.60 10.73
C GLY A 4 -10.68 -6.65 9.60
N ILE A 5 -9.71 -5.90 9.09
CA ILE A 5 -9.91 -4.88 8.07
C ILE A 5 -9.83 -5.56 6.71
N GLU A 6 -10.81 -5.29 5.87
CA GLU A 6 -10.80 -5.72 4.47
C GLU A 6 -9.77 -4.90 3.70
N PHE A 7 -8.93 -5.60 2.94
CA PHE A 7 -7.95 -4.98 2.05
C PHE A 7 -7.79 -5.83 0.79
N GLU A 8 -7.31 -5.20 -0.26
CA GLU A 8 -6.87 -5.86 -1.49
C GLU A 8 -5.34 -5.87 -1.53
N GLU A 9 -4.76 -7.01 -1.91
CA GLU A 9 -3.32 -7.15 -2.12
C GLU A 9 -3.01 -7.14 -3.61
N LEU A 10 -2.15 -6.21 -4.03
CA LEU A 10 -1.66 -6.11 -5.39
C LEU A 10 -0.19 -6.52 -5.43
N ASP A 11 0.09 -7.66 -6.06
CA ASP A 11 1.45 -8.18 -6.21
C ASP A 11 2.12 -7.60 -7.47
N VAL A 12 2.99 -6.61 -7.26
CA VAL A 12 3.75 -5.94 -8.33
C VAL A 12 4.76 -6.85 -9.07
N THR A 13 5.02 -8.06 -8.56
CA THR A 13 5.88 -9.03 -9.25
C THR A 13 5.13 -9.86 -10.29
N SER A 14 3.82 -10.01 -10.13
CA SER A 14 2.95 -10.79 -11.01
C SER A 14 1.94 -9.92 -11.80
N ASP A 15 1.69 -8.69 -11.35
CA ASP A 15 0.82 -7.71 -12.01
C ASP A 15 1.61 -6.48 -12.50
N PRO A 16 1.87 -6.38 -13.82
CA PRO A 16 2.55 -5.23 -14.41
C PRO A 16 1.78 -3.90 -14.26
N ALA A 17 0.44 -3.94 -14.21
CA ALA A 17 -0.37 -2.73 -14.04
C ALA A 17 -0.23 -2.20 -12.60
N ALA A 18 -0.23 -3.09 -11.61
CA ALA A 18 0.05 -2.72 -10.22
C ALA A 18 1.45 -2.09 -10.06
N LEU A 19 2.45 -2.61 -10.78
CA LEU A 19 3.79 -2.02 -10.79
C LEU A 19 3.81 -0.63 -11.44
N GLU A 20 3.13 -0.46 -12.56
CA GLU A 20 3.00 0.83 -13.24
C GLU A 20 2.30 1.86 -12.33
N ASP A 21 1.18 1.51 -11.72
CA ASP A 21 0.47 2.37 -10.77
C ASP A 21 1.34 2.75 -9.57
N LEU A 22 2.08 1.79 -9.00
CA LEU A 22 3.01 2.04 -7.88
C LEU A 22 4.05 3.12 -8.24
N VAL A 23 4.64 3.03 -9.43
CA VAL A 23 5.75 3.90 -9.86
C VAL A 23 5.28 5.23 -10.45
N GLU A 24 4.27 5.20 -11.30
CA GLU A 24 3.84 6.36 -12.08
C GLU A 24 2.75 7.17 -11.40
N VAL A 25 1.78 6.50 -10.76
CA VAL A 25 0.67 7.18 -10.07
C VAL A 25 1.09 7.54 -8.64
N HIS A 26 1.59 6.56 -7.89
CA HIS A 26 1.89 6.75 -6.46
C HIS A 26 3.33 7.20 -6.18
N ARG A 27 4.18 7.29 -7.23
CA ARG A 27 5.58 7.74 -7.14
C ARG A 27 6.42 6.98 -6.11
N SER A 28 6.03 5.74 -5.81
CA SER A 28 6.75 4.84 -4.94
C SER A 28 7.56 3.83 -5.76
N ARG A 29 8.64 3.32 -5.18
CA ARG A 29 9.48 2.28 -5.78
C ARG A 29 9.78 1.15 -4.80
N MET A 30 9.02 1.08 -3.71
CA MET A 30 9.26 0.19 -2.60
C MET A 30 7.95 -0.50 -2.21
N THR A 31 8.05 -1.78 -1.90
CA THR A 31 7.01 -2.55 -1.22
C THR A 31 7.39 -2.77 0.25
N PRO A 32 6.42 -2.79 1.19
CA PRO A 32 5.01 -2.48 0.96
C PRO A 32 4.80 -0.97 0.72
N THR A 33 3.76 -0.63 -0.04
CA THR A 33 3.18 0.72 -0.10
C THR A 33 1.69 0.55 0.14
N LEU A 34 1.13 1.29 1.11
CA LEU A 34 -0.26 1.17 1.54
C LEU A 34 -1.06 2.36 1.02
N LEU A 35 -2.24 2.08 0.47
CA LEU A 35 -3.22 3.08 0.09
C LEU A 35 -4.39 3.02 1.08
N ILE A 36 -4.60 4.10 1.83
CA ILE A 36 -5.65 4.19 2.85
C ILE A 36 -6.42 5.47 2.60
N GLY A 37 -7.59 5.35 1.98
CA GLY A 37 -8.32 6.51 1.44
C GLY A 37 -7.47 7.25 0.40
N ASP A 38 -7.28 8.55 0.58
CA ASP A 38 -6.44 9.38 -0.31
C ASP A 38 -4.95 9.42 0.11
N GLN A 39 -4.57 8.65 1.13
CA GLN A 39 -3.21 8.64 1.67
C GLN A 39 -2.37 7.50 1.11
N VAL A 40 -1.16 7.84 0.67
CA VAL A 40 -0.13 6.88 0.25
C VAL A 40 0.93 6.81 1.34
N ILE A 41 1.15 5.62 1.89
CA ILE A 41 2.17 5.36 2.91
C ILE A 41 3.23 4.45 2.28
N ILE A 42 4.47 4.92 2.24
CA ILE A 42 5.60 4.12 1.73
C ILE A 42 6.24 3.38 2.90
N GLY A 43 6.39 2.07 2.76
CA GLY A 43 6.84 1.19 3.81
C GLY A 43 5.72 0.78 4.77
N PHE A 44 6.10 0.32 5.95
CA PHE A 44 5.18 -0.12 6.99
C PHE A 44 5.57 0.51 8.32
N ASP A 45 4.70 1.37 8.85
CA ASP A 45 4.81 1.95 10.18
C ASP A 45 3.53 1.60 10.97
N PRO A 46 3.62 0.75 12.02
CA PRO A 46 2.45 0.33 12.78
C PRO A 46 1.81 1.46 13.59
N GLU A 47 2.59 2.43 14.08
CA GLU A 47 2.04 3.56 14.87
C GLU A 47 1.26 4.50 13.95
N GLN A 48 1.79 4.78 12.75
CA GLN A 48 1.08 5.56 11.74
C GLN A 48 -0.18 4.84 11.26
N LEU A 49 -0.10 3.52 11.04
CA LEU A 49 -1.22 2.71 10.61
C LEU A 49 -2.34 2.68 11.66
N ASP A 50 -2.00 2.66 12.94
CA ASP A 50 -2.96 2.71 14.04
C ASP A 50 -3.72 4.05 14.15
N GLN A 51 -3.15 5.14 13.66
CA GLN A 51 -3.81 6.46 13.65
C GLN A 51 -4.76 6.62 12.45
N LEU A 52 -4.54 5.85 11.39
CA LEU A 52 -5.25 5.97 10.11
C LEU A 52 -6.41 4.97 9.96
N LEU A 53 -6.38 3.88 10.72
CA LEU A 53 -7.37 2.80 10.73
C LEU A 53 -8.19 2.80 12.02
#